data_AF-A0A4R5MLA3-F1
#
_entry.id   AF-A0A4R5MLA3-F1
#
_cell.length_a   1.000
_cell.length_b   1.000
_cell.length_c   1.000
_cell.angle_alpha   90.00
_cell.angle_beta   90.00
_cell.angle_gamma   90.00
#
_symmetry.space_group_name_H-M   'P 1'
#
loop_
_entity.id
_entity.type
_entity.pdbx_description
1 polymer ?
#
loop_
_entity_poly.entity_id
_entity_poly.type
_entity_poly.pdbx_seq_one_letter_code
_entity_poly.pdbx_strand_id
1 'polypeptide(L)'
;MKKITYSIVAIFMLIASNSFAQEFYPLNLISLITDENLPKSKIININDYQLIEKGFDRMDDSLYVNKKSSEVVQFSANNKGNTTTIRIDYYTVATDLTRFANRAGKSGLDKVNENLFEKKFPNISYQIEIKRNSLFKGKKYTLLSFICKNSLAEKGGVFRNNDSYPLQNSTWYFDTDLQEDKSNPDEYVVGIKMSEEKKYNNKVEFLDDANFKVTLASQKTFTGTYTSSFISNGNPPSIYFELTKPKTKKGYVESLTIVGLPDNVAELRRAKNSLRYYQYFFNKRYDYTIEQKDLLLSIKINENMPVIAPAPSRKNK
;
A
#
# COMPACT_ATOMS: atom_id res chain seq x y z
N MET A 1 49.42 13.04 39.80
CA MET A 1 48.54 11.87 39.62
C MET A 1 47.13 12.33 39.27
N LYS A 2 46.70 12.03 38.03
CA LYS A 2 45.35 11.62 37.57
C LYS A 2 45.19 12.09 36.12
N LYS A 3 45.62 11.21 35.21
CA LYS A 3 45.20 11.23 33.81
C LYS A 3 43.71 10.87 33.81
N ILE A 4 42.85 11.77 33.33
CA ILE A 4 41.48 11.42 33.00
C ILE A 4 41.48 11.08 31.52
N THR A 5 41.43 9.78 31.26
CA THR A 5 41.17 9.15 29.97
C THR A 5 39.78 9.58 29.50
N TYR A 6 39.69 10.36 28.42
CA TYR A 6 38.43 10.54 27.71
C TYR A 6 38.15 9.26 26.92
N SER A 7 37.62 8.26 27.62
CA SER A 7 37.04 7.07 27.02
C SER A 7 35.82 7.47 26.20
N ILE A 8 35.95 7.27 24.88
CA ILE A 8 34.91 6.94 23.90
C ILE A 8 33.50 6.91 24.51
N VAL A 9 32.83 8.06 24.49
CA VAL A 9 31.38 8.15 24.55
C VAL A 9 30.91 8.29 23.10
N ALA A 10 31.25 7.30 22.27
CA ALA A 10 30.41 6.93 21.15
C ALA A 10 29.19 6.24 21.77
N ILE A 11 28.32 7.03 22.41
CA ILE A 11 26.95 6.63 22.66
C ILE A 11 26.42 6.33 21.26
N PHE A 12 26.37 5.05 20.95
CA PHE A 12 25.25 4.38 20.34
C PHE A 12 24.14 5.35 19.92
N MET A 13 24.39 6.11 18.85
CA MET A 13 23.43 6.24 17.78
C MET A 13 23.33 4.85 17.12
N LEU A 14 22.83 3.88 17.90
CA LEU A 14 21.71 3.05 17.47
C LEU A 14 20.57 4.03 17.15
N ILE A 15 20.76 4.81 16.07
CA ILE A 15 19.70 4.94 15.09
C ILE A 15 19.42 3.48 14.84
N ALA A 16 18.33 2.98 15.42
CA ALA A 16 17.71 1.76 14.95
C ALA A 16 17.69 1.98 13.44
N SER A 17 18.63 1.33 12.75
CA SER A 17 18.62 1.26 11.32
C SER A 17 17.30 0.56 11.09
N ASN A 18 16.26 1.36 10.85
CA ASN A 18 15.06 0.94 10.16
C ASN A 18 15.66 0.20 8.98
N SER A 19 15.70 -1.13 9.06
CA SER A 19 16.11 -1.96 7.96
C SER A 19 15.23 -1.45 6.83
N PHE A 20 15.82 -0.68 5.90
CA PHE A 20 15.02 0.15 5.00
C PHE A 20 14.00 -0.77 4.36
N ALA A 21 12.75 -0.57 4.74
CA ALA A 21 11.69 -1.40 4.23
C ALA A 21 11.63 -1.06 2.75
N GLN A 22 11.55 -2.10 1.92
CA GLN A 22 11.35 -1.94 0.51
C GLN A 22 10.12 -1.04 0.27
N GLU A 23 10.29 0.11 -0.38
CA GLU A 23 9.24 1.12 -0.54
C GLU A 23 8.21 0.77 -1.60
N PHE A 24 8.66 0.12 -2.68
CA PHE A 24 7.81 -0.21 -3.82
C PHE A 24 7.62 -1.70 -3.98
N TYR A 25 6.36 -2.12 -4.04
CA TYR A 25 5.91 -3.46 -4.42
C TYR A 25 5.46 -3.48 -5.90
N PRO A 26 5.24 -4.66 -6.50
CA PRO A 26 4.94 -4.79 -7.93
C PRO A 26 3.87 -3.84 -8.47
N LEU A 27 2.75 -3.71 -7.77
CA LEU A 27 1.63 -2.86 -8.18
C LEU A 27 1.92 -1.37 -7.98
N ASN A 28 2.78 -1.02 -7.02
CA ASN A 28 3.22 0.35 -6.84
C ASN A 28 4.09 0.79 -8.01
N LEU A 29 4.99 -0.05 -8.51
CA LEU A 29 5.84 0.29 -9.66
C LEU A 29 4.99 0.70 -10.86
N ILE A 30 3.94 -0.07 -11.16
CA ILE A 30 3.01 0.24 -12.27
C ILE A 30 2.31 1.59 -12.05
N SER A 31 2.01 1.94 -10.80
CA SER A 31 1.30 3.18 -10.45
C SER A 31 2.17 4.44 -10.62
N LEU A 32 3.48 4.30 -10.83
CA LEU A 32 4.40 5.41 -11.07
C LEU A 32 4.34 5.95 -12.50
N ILE A 33 3.54 5.35 -13.39
CA ILE A 33 3.36 5.79 -14.76
C ILE A 33 1.88 5.83 -15.13
N THR A 34 1.55 6.69 -16.09
CA THR A 34 0.22 6.73 -16.73
C THR A 34 0.36 6.94 -18.22
N ASP A 35 -0.55 6.36 -18.99
CA ASP A 35 -0.71 6.60 -20.43
C ASP A 35 -2.01 7.36 -20.77
N GLU A 36 -2.69 7.88 -19.75
CA GLU A 36 -3.92 8.66 -19.91
C GLU A 36 -3.64 10.09 -20.38
N ASN A 37 -4.49 10.58 -21.29
CA ASN A 37 -4.50 11.96 -21.78
C ASN A 37 -3.14 12.49 -22.29
N LEU A 38 -2.30 11.61 -22.84
CA LEU A 38 -0.98 11.99 -23.31
C LEU A 38 -0.99 12.68 -24.69
N PRO A 39 -0.13 13.70 -24.89
CA PRO A 39 0.13 14.21 -26.22
C PRO A 39 0.80 13.12 -27.08
N LYS A 40 0.60 13.17 -28.40
CA LYS A 40 1.14 12.17 -29.36
C LYS A 40 2.67 11.98 -29.29
N SER A 41 3.40 12.96 -28.74
CA SER A 41 4.86 12.94 -28.57
C SER A 41 5.33 12.19 -27.32
N LYS A 42 4.43 11.80 -26.40
CA LYS A 42 4.76 11.10 -25.16
C LYS A 42 4.20 9.67 -25.18
N ILE A 43 4.96 8.76 -24.60
CA ILE A 43 4.59 7.34 -24.45
C ILE A 43 3.97 7.10 -23.07
N ILE A 44 4.55 7.70 -22.04
CA ILE A 44 4.10 7.67 -20.65
C ILE A 44 4.27 9.06 -20.04
N ASN A 45 3.51 9.36 -18.99
CA ASN A 45 3.84 10.39 -18.01
C ASN A 45 4.23 9.71 -16.69
N ILE A 46 5.19 10.30 -15.98
CA ILE A 46 5.60 9.81 -14.66
C ILE A 46 4.62 10.42 -13.64
N ASN A 47 4.07 9.58 -12.77
CA ASN A 47 3.35 10.03 -11.57
C ASN A 47 4.37 10.23 -10.45
N ASP A 48 4.97 11.42 -10.41
CA ASP A 48 6.06 11.76 -9.48
C ASP A 48 5.58 12.06 -8.06
N TYR A 49 4.28 12.30 -7.86
CA TYR A 49 3.69 12.54 -6.54
C TYR A 49 4.03 11.43 -5.54
N GLN A 50 3.84 10.16 -5.90
CA GLN A 50 4.14 9.02 -5.01
C GLN A 50 5.64 8.93 -4.66
N LEU A 51 6.52 9.29 -5.59
CA LEU A 51 7.97 9.31 -5.39
C LEU A 51 8.36 10.40 -4.40
N ILE A 52 7.81 11.61 -4.59
CA ILE A 52 8.08 12.78 -3.75
C ILE A 52 7.61 12.51 -2.32
N GLU A 53 6.41 11.96 -2.12
CA GLU A 53 5.88 11.60 -0.79
C GLU A 53 6.74 10.54 -0.09
N LYS A 54 7.39 9.65 -0.85
CA LYS A 54 8.38 8.69 -0.32
C LYS A 54 9.79 9.27 -0.17
N GLY A 55 9.96 10.58 -0.35
CA GLY A 55 11.24 11.27 -0.17
C GLY A 55 12.25 11.04 -1.28
N PHE A 56 11.79 10.67 -2.48
CA PHE A 56 12.63 10.61 -3.67
C PHE A 56 12.70 11.99 -4.34
N ASP A 57 13.92 12.48 -4.50
CA ASP A 57 14.18 13.71 -5.24
C ASP A 57 14.38 13.40 -6.73
N ARG A 58 13.77 14.21 -7.60
CA ARG A 58 14.02 14.16 -9.04
C ARG A 58 15.45 14.62 -9.34
N MET A 59 16.23 13.77 -9.99
CA MET A 59 17.61 14.05 -10.40
C MET A 59 17.72 14.40 -11.89
N ASP A 60 16.86 13.80 -12.72
CA ASP A 60 16.66 14.14 -14.13
C ASP A 60 15.22 13.79 -14.56
N ASP A 61 14.89 13.88 -15.85
CA ASP A 61 13.54 13.60 -16.38
C ASP A 61 13.05 12.17 -16.15
N SER A 62 13.95 11.25 -15.83
CA SER A 62 13.71 9.81 -15.76
C SER A 62 14.29 9.15 -14.51
N LEU A 63 14.92 9.91 -13.62
CA LEU A 63 15.69 9.39 -12.49
C LEU A 63 15.31 10.09 -11.20
N TYR A 64 14.99 9.28 -10.20
CA TYR A 64 14.61 9.70 -8.87
C TYR A 64 15.48 8.99 -7.84
N VAL A 65 15.93 9.71 -6.81
CA VAL A 65 16.83 9.18 -5.79
C VAL A 65 16.35 9.59 -4.41
N ASN A 66 16.18 8.61 -3.53
CA ASN A 66 15.95 8.88 -2.11
C ASN A 66 17.29 9.09 -1.41
N LYS A 67 17.56 10.33 -0.99
CA LYS A 67 18.85 10.67 -0.34
C LYS A 67 19.05 9.96 1.01
N LYS A 68 17.97 9.61 1.72
CA LYS A 68 18.03 8.95 3.03
C LYS A 68 18.32 7.46 2.90
N SER A 69 17.62 6.76 2.01
CA SER A 69 17.78 5.31 1.81
C SER A 69 18.82 4.94 0.74
N SER A 70 19.30 5.91 -0.05
CA SER A 70 20.12 5.71 -1.24
C SER A 70 19.45 4.89 -2.36
N GLU A 71 18.15 4.67 -2.26
CA GLU A 71 17.40 3.94 -3.29
C GLU A 71 17.15 4.80 -4.53
N VAL A 72 16.99 4.14 -5.67
CA VAL A 72 16.87 4.81 -6.97
C VAL A 72 15.68 4.24 -7.74
N VAL A 73 14.90 5.10 -8.38
CA VAL A 73 13.89 4.72 -9.36
C VAL A 73 14.27 5.33 -10.70
N GLN A 74 14.34 4.50 -11.74
CA GLN A 74 14.67 4.91 -13.09
C GLN A 74 13.58 4.46 -14.07
N PHE A 75 13.19 5.37 -14.95
CA PHE A 75 12.21 5.14 -15.99
C PHE A 75 12.90 5.06 -17.36
N SER A 76 12.43 4.17 -18.21
CA SER A 76 12.83 4.15 -19.62
C SER A 76 11.68 3.72 -20.51
N ALA A 77 11.62 4.32 -21.69
CA ALA A 77 10.72 3.93 -22.76
C ALA A 77 11.48 3.90 -24.08
N ASN A 78 11.31 2.84 -24.86
CA ASN A 78 11.96 2.70 -26.15
C ASN A 78 11.00 2.12 -27.19
N ASN A 79 11.01 2.69 -28.39
CA ASN A 79 10.27 2.19 -29.53
C ASN A 79 11.24 1.47 -30.48
N LYS A 80 10.99 0.18 -30.72
CA LYS A 80 11.74 -0.61 -31.69
C LYS A 80 10.77 -1.28 -32.66
N GLY A 81 10.76 -0.80 -33.90
CA GLY A 81 9.78 -1.24 -34.90
C GLY A 81 8.35 -0.94 -34.43
N ASN A 82 7.49 -1.96 -34.43
CA ASN A 82 6.09 -1.83 -33.99
C ASN A 82 5.89 -2.06 -32.48
N THR A 83 6.97 -2.15 -31.70
CA THR A 83 6.90 -2.46 -30.27
C THR A 83 7.42 -1.29 -29.43
N THR A 84 6.60 -0.90 -28.46
CA THR A 84 6.98 0.00 -27.37
C THR A 84 7.37 -0.84 -26.16
N THR A 85 8.54 -0.59 -25.58
CA THR A 85 8.96 -1.17 -24.30
C THR A 85 9.02 -0.07 -23.25
N ILE A 86 8.24 -0.22 -22.18
CA ILE A 86 8.28 0.63 -20.99
C ILE A 86 8.92 -0.18 -19.87
N ARG A 87 9.82 0.45 -19.12
CA ARG A 87 10.55 -0.18 -18.03
C ARG A 87 10.69 0.77 -16.85
N ILE A 88 10.43 0.24 -15.66
CA ILE A 88 10.56 0.92 -14.38
C ILE A 88 11.51 0.09 -13.54
N ASP A 89 12.68 0.65 -13.25
CA ASP A 89 13.75 0.01 -12.51
C ASP A 89 13.85 0.62 -11.11
N TYR A 90 13.59 -0.17 -10.09
CA TYR A 90 13.76 0.20 -8.69
C TYR A 90 14.99 -0.50 -8.10
N TYR A 91 16.01 0.29 -7.82
CA TYR A 91 17.25 -0.14 -7.17
C TYR A 91 17.08 0.03 -5.66
N THR A 92 16.80 -1.07 -4.98
CA THR A 92 16.63 -1.13 -3.53
C THR A 92 17.88 -1.68 -2.85
N VAL A 93 18.13 -1.21 -1.63
CA VAL A 93 19.15 -1.78 -0.73
C VAL A 93 18.61 -2.97 0.07
N ALA A 94 17.32 -3.29 -0.06
CA ALA A 94 16.69 -4.42 0.62
C ALA A 94 17.29 -5.76 0.15
N THR A 95 17.65 -6.59 1.13
CA THR A 95 18.21 -7.93 0.92
C THR A 95 17.17 -9.03 1.03
N ASP A 96 16.14 -8.82 1.88
CA ASP A 96 14.97 -9.69 1.97
C ASP A 96 13.90 -9.24 0.96
N LEU A 97 13.62 -10.11 -0.01
CA LEU A 97 12.66 -9.88 -1.09
C LEU A 97 11.46 -10.83 -0.99
N THR A 98 11.32 -11.57 0.12
CA THR A 98 10.26 -12.56 0.28
C THR A 98 8.88 -11.93 0.11
N ARG A 99 8.67 -10.73 0.64
CA ARG A 99 7.39 -10.00 0.44
C ARG A 99 7.19 -9.63 -1.03
N PHE A 100 8.16 -9.04 -1.70
CA PHE A 100 8.05 -8.68 -3.12
C PHE A 100 7.75 -9.88 -4.01
N ALA A 101 8.51 -10.97 -3.87
CA ALA A 101 8.31 -12.18 -4.66
C ALA A 101 6.92 -12.79 -4.42
N ASN A 102 6.45 -12.81 -3.16
CA ASN A 102 5.10 -13.25 -2.83
C ASN A 102 4.03 -12.34 -3.45
N ARG A 103 4.24 -11.03 -3.51
CA ARG A 103 3.33 -10.08 -4.15
C ARG A 103 3.32 -10.22 -5.68
N ALA A 104 4.48 -10.43 -6.29
CA ALA A 104 4.58 -10.67 -7.73
C ALA A 104 3.85 -11.95 -8.15
N GLY A 105 3.91 -13.01 -7.33
CA GLY A 105 3.10 -14.21 -7.55
C GLY A 105 1.59 -14.01 -7.37
N LYS A 106 1.16 -12.96 -6.66
CA LYS A 106 -0.26 -12.62 -6.46
C LYS A 106 -0.78 -11.56 -7.43
N SER A 107 0.08 -10.94 -8.24
CA SER A 107 -0.32 -9.90 -9.20
C SER A 107 -0.88 -10.46 -10.51
N GLY A 108 -1.27 -11.74 -10.53
CA GLY A 108 -1.83 -12.41 -11.71
C GLY A 108 -0.82 -12.73 -12.81
N LEU A 109 0.48 -12.62 -12.54
CA LEU A 109 1.58 -13.03 -13.41
C LEU A 109 1.97 -14.49 -13.13
N ASP A 110 2.41 -15.19 -14.17
CA ASP A 110 2.90 -16.56 -14.04
C ASP A 110 4.36 -16.56 -13.56
N LYS A 111 4.65 -17.35 -12.53
CA LYS A 111 6.01 -17.52 -12.03
C LYS A 111 6.81 -18.40 -12.99
N VAL A 112 7.77 -17.81 -13.70
CA VAL A 112 8.69 -18.55 -14.59
C VAL A 112 9.84 -19.16 -13.78
N ASN A 113 10.42 -18.36 -12.88
CA ASN A 113 11.42 -18.82 -11.91
C ASN A 113 11.41 -17.88 -10.67
N GLU A 114 12.36 -18.05 -9.74
CA GLU A 114 12.43 -17.25 -8.51
C GLU A 114 12.64 -15.75 -8.74
N ASN A 115 13.19 -15.39 -9.89
CA ASN A 115 13.60 -14.03 -10.25
C ASN A 115 12.80 -13.46 -11.44
N LEU A 116 11.80 -14.19 -11.93
CA LEU A 116 11.05 -13.84 -13.13
C LEU A 116 9.58 -14.24 -13.03
N PHE A 117 8.71 -13.24 -13.16
CA PHE A 117 7.27 -13.40 -13.30
C PHE A 117 6.84 -12.75 -14.61
N GLU A 118 6.02 -13.42 -15.41
CA GLU A 118 5.60 -12.90 -16.71
C GLU A 118 4.16 -13.24 -17.04
N LYS A 119 3.54 -12.44 -17.91
CA LYS A 119 2.29 -12.77 -18.57
C LYS A 119 2.27 -12.18 -19.97
N LYS A 120 1.88 -12.99 -20.95
CA LYS A 120 1.85 -12.61 -22.36
C LYS A 120 0.43 -12.70 -22.89
N PHE A 121 -0.02 -11.63 -23.51
CA PHE A 121 -1.25 -11.51 -24.27
C PHE A 121 -0.90 -11.20 -25.73
N PRO A 122 -1.84 -11.31 -26.70
CA PRO A 122 -1.53 -11.14 -28.12
C PRO A 122 -0.78 -9.85 -28.48
N ASN A 123 -1.08 -8.73 -27.83
CA ASN A 123 -0.50 -7.42 -28.14
C ASN A 123 0.34 -6.81 -27.00
N ILE A 124 0.26 -7.39 -25.80
CA ILE A 124 0.91 -6.84 -24.61
C ILE A 124 1.51 -7.93 -23.75
N SER A 125 2.68 -7.65 -23.17
CA SER A 125 3.30 -8.53 -22.17
C SER A 125 3.77 -7.73 -20.98
N TYR A 126 3.59 -8.32 -19.80
CA TYR A 126 4.01 -7.79 -18.52
C TYR A 126 5.06 -8.71 -17.92
N GLN A 127 6.08 -8.13 -17.32
CA GLN A 127 7.18 -8.88 -16.73
C GLN A 127 7.68 -8.16 -15.48
N ILE A 128 7.98 -8.96 -14.44
CA ILE A 128 8.69 -8.52 -13.26
C ILE A 128 10.00 -9.31 -13.17
N GLU A 129 11.13 -8.61 -13.18
CA GLU A 129 12.47 -9.19 -13.01
C GLU A 129 13.05 -8.79 -11.66
N ILE A 130 13.75 -9.74 -11.02
CA ILE A 130 14.55 -9.51 -9.82
C ILE A 130 16.01 -9.82 -10.16
N LYS A 131 16.91 -8.84 -10.00
CA LYS A 131 18.34 -9.02 -10.22
C LYS A 131 19.11 -8.61 -8.97
N ARG A 132 19.82 -9.57 -8.37
CA ARG A 132 20.68 -9.32 -7.20
C ARG A 132 22.04 -8.80 -7.66
N ASN A 133 22.69 -8.00 -6.82
CA ASN A 133 24.03 -7.46 -7.07
C ASN A 133 24.16 -6.60 -8.34
N SER A 134 23.07 -5.94 -8.74
CA SER A 134 23.10 -4.99 -9.86
C SER A 134 23.91 -3.76 -9.49
N LEU A 135 24.81 -3.34 -10.37
CA LEU A 135 25.62 -2.14 -10.18
C LEU A 135 24.92 -0.92 -10.78
N PHE A 136 24.72 0.11 -9.97
CA PHE A 136 24.25 1.41 -10.42
C PHE A 136 25.17 2.49 -9.86
N LYS A 137 25.83 3.25 -10.75
CA LYS A 137 26.83 4.28 -10.40
C LYS A 137 27.87 3.80 -9.36
N GLY A 138 28.38 2.58 -9.54
CA GLY A 138 29.40 1.98 -8.68
C GLY A 138 28.90 1.39 -7.35
N LYS A 139 27.61 1.50 -7.02
CA LYS A 139 27.01 0.89 -5.83
C LYS A 139 26.23 -0.37 -6.20
N LYS A 140 26.23 -1.38 -5.33
CA LYS A 140 25.48 -2.63 -5.49
C LYS A 140 24.07 -2.49 -4.91
N TYR A 141 23.08 -2.95 -5.67
CA TYR A 141 21.67 -2.97 -5.30
C TYR A 141 21.04 -4.32 -5.62
N THR A 142 19.85 -4.56 -5.06
CA THR A 142 18.87 -5.42 -5.71
C THR A 142 18.07 -4.55 -6.69
N LEU A 143 18.03 -4.95 -7.95
CA LEU A 143 17.20 -4.33 -8.97
C LEU A 143 15.87 -5.09 -9.10
N LEU A 144 14.79 -4.37 -8.94
CA LEU A 144 13.42 -4.82 -9.17
C LEU A 144 12.89 -4.08 -10.40
N SER A 145 12.57 -4.81 -11.46
CA SER A 145 12.15 -4.20 -12.73
C SER A 145 10.72 -4.59 -13.05
N PHE A 146 9.86 -3.61 -13.33
CA PHE A 146 8.64 -3.83 -14.09
C PHE A 146 8.91 -3.51 -15.56
N ILE A 147 8.50 -4.40 -16.46
CA ILE A 147 8.69 -4.25 -17.90
C ILE A 147 7.35 -4.54 -18.59
N CYS A 148 6.90 -3.61 -19.42
CA CYS A 148 5.76 -3.78 -20.29
C CYS A 148 6.20 -3.64 -21.74
N LYS A 149 5.82 -4.59 -22.59
CA LYS A 149 5.99 -4.49 -24.04
C LYS A 149 4.62 -4.47 -24.68
N ASN A 150 4.31 -3.41 -25.43
CA ASN A 150 3.04 -3.22 -26.11
C ASN A 150 3.27 -2.98 -27.62
N SER A 151 2.38 -3.51 -28.45
CA SER A 151 2.28 -3.14 -29.86
C SER A 151 1.76 -1.70 -29.99
N LEU A 152 2.35 -0.89 -30.87
CA LEU A 152 1.94 0.50 -31.12
C LEU A 152 0.46 0.66 -31.57
N ALA A 153 -0.20 -0.44 -31.94
CA ALA A 153 -1.61 -0.46 -32.34
C ALA A 153 -2.59 -0.20 -31.18
N GLU A 154 -2.19 -0.47 -29.94
CA GLU A 154 -3.03 -0.22 -28.75
C GLU A 154 -2.62 1.12 -28.11
N LYS A 155 -3.24 2.22 -28.55
CA LYS A 155 -3.02 3.53 -27.93
C LYS A 155 -3.96 3.72 -26.73
N GLY A 156 -3.36 3.85 -25.55
CA GLY A 156 -3.94 4.45 -24.34
C GLY A 156 -4.77 3.50 -23.47
N GLY A 157 -4.78 3.78 -22.16
CA GLY A 157 -5.64 3.11 -21.18
C GLY A 157 -5.06 1.82 -20.59
N VAL A 158 -3.78 1.52 -20.86
CA VAL A 158 -3.07 0.39 -20.25
C VAL A 158 -2.65 0.75 -18.83
N PHE A 159 -2.15 1.97 -18.64
CA PHE A 159 -1.68 2.48 -17.36
C PHE A 159 -2.58 3.63 -16.93
N ARG A 160 -3.61 3.30 -16.14
CA ARG A 160 -4.50 4.31 -15.60
C ARG A 160 -3.77 5.15 -14.56
N ASN A 161 -4.03 6.46 -14.54
CA ASN A 161 -3.49 7.30 -13.49
C ASN A 161 -3.98 6.78 -12.14
N ASN A 162 -3.05 6.63 -11.20
CA ASN A 162 -3.33 6.08 -9.90
C ASN A 162 -2.72 6.97 -8.82
N ASP A 163 -3.49 7.93 -8.35
CA ASP A 163 -3.10 8.83 -7.26
C ASP A 163 -3.31 8.19 -5.87
N SER A 164 -3.34 6.84 -5.79
CA SER A 164 -3.42 6.18 -4.48
C SER A 164 -2.21 6.57 -3.64
N TYR A 165 -2.51 7.27 -2.56
CA TYR A 165 -1.52 7.74 -1.61
C TYR A 165 -0.89 6.55 -0.89
N PRO A 166 0.44 6.47 -0.80
CA PRO A 166 1.11 5.22 -0.47
C PRO A 166 1.18 5.01 1.05
N LEU A 167 0.08 4.53 1.63
CA LEU A 167 0.03 4.13 3.03
C LEU A 167 1.09 3.09 3.38
N GLN A 168 1.61 2.30 2.44
CA GLN A 168 2.62 1.29 2.72
C GLN A 168 3.83 1.84 3.50
N ASN A 169 4.41 1.02 4.37
CA ASN A 169 5.56 1.36 5.22
C ASN A 169 5.36 2.64 6.05
N SER A 170 4.14 2.95 6.46
CA SER A 170 3.84 4.12 7.28
C SER A 170 3.18 3.73 8.61
N THR A 171 3.30 4.61 9.58
CA THR A 171 2.62 4.49 10.88
C THR A 171 1.73 5.70 11.08
N TRP A 172 0.47 5.45 11.39
CA TRP A 172 -0.51 6.47 11.67
C TRP A 172 -1.09 6.24 13.05
N TYR A 173 -1.18 7.30 13.83
CA TYR A 173 -1.91 7.33 15.07
C TYR A 173 -3.35 7.66 14.76
N PHE A 174 -4.32 7.03 15.43
CA PHE A 174 -5.72 7.22 15.09
C PHE A 174 -6.65 7.31 16.29
N ASP A 175 -7.77 8.00 16.05
CA ASP A 175 -8.97 7.93 16.86
C ASP A 175 -10.19 7.62 15.98
N THR A 176 -11.23 7.10 16.61
CA THR A 176 -12.45 6.64 15.93
C THR A 176 -13.63 7.47 16.40
N ASP A 177 -14.47 7.88 15.45
CA ASP A 177 -15.62 8.72 15.72
C ASP A 177 -16.91 8.03 15.23
N LEU A 178 -17.99 8.26 15.96
CA LEU A 178 -19.33 7.79 15.63
C LEU A 178 -20.29 8.95 15.94
N GLN A 179 -20.79 9.59 14.89
CA GLN A 179 -21.68 10.74 14.97
C GLN A 179 -23.00 10.44 14.28
N GLU A 180 -24.08 11.06 14.75
CA GLU A 180 -25.37 11.05 14.04
C GLU A 180 -25.26 11.94 12.79
N ASP A 181 -25.82 11.48 11.67
CA ASP A 181 -25.92 12.32 10.47
C ASP A 181 -26.99 13.39 10.70
N LYS A 182 -26.56 14.66 10.70
CA LYS A 182 -27.46 15.81 10.88
C LYS A 182 -28.54 15.90 9.79
N SER A 183 -28.33 15.27 8.65
CA SER A 183 -29.22 15.32 7.49
C SER A 183 -30.18 14.13 7.44
N ASN A 184 -29.87 13.03 8.13
CA ASN A 184 -30.71 11.84 8.17
C ASN A 184 -30.62 11.18 9.56
N PRO A 185 -31.68 11.27 10.39
CA PRO A 185 -31.65 10.79 11.77
C PRO A 185 -31.48 9.27 11.89
N ASP A 186 -31.75 8.51 10.84
CA ASP A 186 -31.56 7.04 10.80
C ASP A 186 -30.15 6.63 10.33
N GLU A 187 -29.28 7.61 10.01
CA GLU A 187 -27.91 7.39 9.56
C GLU A 187 -26.89 7.92 10.56
N TYR A 188 -25.76 7.21 10.62
CA TYR A 188 -24.61 7.57 11.43
C TYR A 188 -23.38 7.68 10.54
N VAL A 189 -22.61 8.74 10.77
CA VAL A 189 -21.27 8.88 10.19
C VAL A 189 -20.28 8.18 11.11
N VAL A 190 -19.66 7.14 10.59
CA VAL A 190 -18.56 6.42 11.24
C VAL A 190 -17.26 6.86 10.59
N GLY A 191 -16.27 7.24 11.39
CA GLY A 191 -15.01 7.70 10.85
C GLY A 191 -13.79 7.29 11.64
N ILE A 192 -12.65 7.33 10.96
CA ILE A 192 -11.33 7.19 11.56
C ILE A 192 -10.54 8.43 11.20
N LYS A 193 -10.04 9.13 12.22
CA LYS A 193 -9.13 10.26 12.05
C LYS A 193 -7.73 9.75 12.30
N MET A 194 -6.83 9.94 11.35
CA MET A 194 -5.47 9.42 11.40
C MET A 194 -4.47 10.57 11.21
N SER A 195 -3.32 10.47 11.88
CA SER A 195 -2.19 11.39 11.72
C SER A 195 -0.87 10.64 11.78
N GLU A 196 0.11 11.02 10.97
CA GLU A 196 1.48 10.48 11.10
C GLU A 196 2.15 10.93 12.42
N GLU A 197 1.70 12.07 12.97
CA GLU A 197 2.14 12.56 14.26
C GLU A 197 1.43 11.81 15.38
N LYS A 198 2.12 11.66 16.52
CA LYS A 198 1.60 10.97 17.71
C LYS A 198 0.56 11.82 18.45
N LYS A 199 -0.54 12.16 17.78
CA LYS A 199 -1.70 12.89 18.30
C LYS A 199 -2.68 11.98 19.08
N TYR A 200 -2.70 10.68 18.74
CA TYR A 200 -3.63 9.72 19.31
C TYR A 200 -2.93 8.51 19.94
N ASN A 201 -3.63 7.81 20.84
CA ASN A 201 -3.06 6.71 21.62
C ASN A 201 -3.07 5.34 20.92
N ASN A 202 -3.93 5.16 19.91
CA ASN A 202 -3.93 3.97 19.08
C ASN A 202 -3.09 4.21 17.83
N LYS A 203 -2.50 3.16 17.26
CA LYS A 203 -1.77 3.26 16.00
C LYS A 203 -2.11 2.14 15.02
N VAL A 204 -2.05 2.44 13.74
CA VAL A 204 -2.06 1.49 12.63
C VAL A 204 -0.73 1.60 11.89
N GLU A 205 -0.10 0.45 11.68
CA GLU A 205 1.13 0.28 10.92
C GLU A 205 0.74 -0.38 9.60
N PHE A 206 0.88 0.33 8.49
CA PHE A 206 0.74 -0.23 7.16
C PHE A 206 2.09 -0.85 6.79
N LEU A 207 2.16 -2.18 6.83
CA LEU A 207 3.41 -2.93 6.81
C LEU A 207 3.99 -3.10 5.40
N ASP A 208 3.14 -3.04 4.40
CA ASP A 208 3.43 -3.15 2.96
C ASP A 208 2.22 -2.63 2.16
N ASP A 209 2.15 -2.90 0.85
CA ASP A 209 1.08 -2.47 -0.06
C ASP A 209 -0.29 -3.11 0.17
N ALA A 210 -0.41 -4.04 1.12
CA ALA A 210 -1.65 -4.78 1.35
C ALA A 210 -1.90 -5.18 2.80
N ASN A 211 -0.93 -5.10 3.70
CA ASN A 211 -1.05 -5.60 5.06
C ASN A 211 -0.98 -4.46 6.06
N PHE A 212 -1.80 -4.54 7.11
CA PHE A 212 -1.77 -3.60 8.22
C PHE A 212 -1.74 -4.33 9.56
N LYS A 213 -1.28 -3.61 10.59
CA LYS A 213 -1.32 -4.01 11.99
C LYS A 213 -1.81 -2.86 12.84
N VAL A 214 -2.86 -3.09 13.62
CA VAL A 214 -3.33 -2.13 14.63
C VAL A 214 -2.75 -2.51 15.99
N THR A 215 -2.32 -1.49 16.73
CA THR A 215 -1.94 -1.57 18.15
C THR A 215 -2.76 -0.55 18.93
N LEU A 216 -3.56 -1.03 19.87
CA LEU A 216 -4.40 -0.19 20.71
C LEU A 216 -3.62 0.35 21.90
N ALA A 217 -4.12 1.41 22.54
CA ALA A 217 -3.56 1.95 23.77
C ALA A 217 -3.40 0.88 24.87
N SER A 218 -4.34 -0.07 24.91
CA SER A 218 -4.33 -1.25 25.80
C SER A 218 -3.27 -2.31 25.46
N GLN A 219 -2.40 -2.05 24.48
CA GLN A 219 -1.40 -2.98 23.93
C GLN A 219 -1.98 -4.21 23.20
N LYS A 220 -3.30 -4.34 23.10
CA LYS A 220 -3.94 -5.35 22.25
C LYS A 220 -3.67 -5.03 20.79
N THR A 221 -3.39 -6.07 20.00
CA THR A 221 -3.07 -5.95 18.58
C THR A 221 -3.98 -6.81 17.71
N PHE A 222 -4.21 -6.37 16.48
CA PHE A 222 -4.82 -7.20 15.43
C PHE A 222 -4.23 -6.81 14.07
N THR A 223 -4.38 -7.70 13.08
CA THR A 223 -3.84 -7.51 11.73
C THR A 223 -4.92 -7.72 10.70
N GLY A 224 -4.66 -7.22 9.50
CA GLY A 224 -5.54 -7.43 8.36
C GLY A 224 -4.86 -7.07 7.05
N THR A 225 -5.66 -7.12 6.00
CA THR A 225 -5.30 -6.64 4.68
C THR A 225 -6.10 -5.39 4.34
N TYR A 226 -5.55 -4.55 3.47
CA TYR A 226 -6.27 -3.41 2.93
C TYR A 226 -6.12 -3.34 1.41
N THR A 227 -7.10 -2.74 0.76
CA THR A 227 -7.04 -2.35 -0.65
C THR A 227 -7.51 -0.90 -0.78
N SER A 228 -6.81 -0.12 -1.59
CA SER A 228 -7.22 1.25 -1.92
C SER A 228 -7.73 1.31 -3.36
N SER A 229 -8.85 1.99 -3.58
CA SER A 229 -9.37 2.35 -4.89
C SER A 229 -9.29 3.86 -5.09
N PHE A 230 -9.12 4.27 -6.35
CA PHE A 230 -9.03 5.67 -6.76
C PHE A 230 -10.39 6.23 -7.20
N ILE A 231 -10.42 7.55 -7.43
CA ILE A 231 -11.56 8.26 -8.01
C ILE A 231 -11.80 7.75 -9.42
N SER A 232 -12.87 6.97 -9.59
CA SER A 232 -13.30 6.49 -10.90
C SER A 232 -14.74 6.92 -11.10
N ASN A 233 -15.00 7.62 -12.21
CA ASN A 233 -16.35 8.02 -12.64
C ASN A 233 -17.12 8.84 -11.57
N GLY A 234 -16.46 9.78 -10.90
CA GLY A 234 -17.09 10.65 -9.89
C GLY A 234 -17.25 10.05 -8.49
N ASN A 235 -16.80 8.82 -8.26
CA ASN A 235 -16.79 8.23 -6.92
C ASN A 235 -15.58 8.73 -6.12
N PRO A 236 -15.71 9.00 -4.81
CA PRO A 236 -14.58 9.36 -3.95
C PRO A 236 -13.57 8.19 -3.87
N PRO A 237 -12.30 8.50 -3.57
CA PRO A 237 -11.32 7.45 -3.36
C PRO A 237 -11.66 6.70 -2.08
N SER A 238 -11.40 5.39 -2.05
CA SER A 238 -11.84 4.55 -0.94
C SER A 238 -10.78 3.57 -0.49
N ILE A 239 -10.80 3.20 0.78
CA ILE A 239 -9.96 2.16 1.37
C ILE A 239 -10.85 1.09 1.99
N TYR A 240 -10.57 -0.16 1.68
CA TYR A 240 -11.24 -1.31 2.25
C TYR A 240 -10.30 -2.07 3.16
N PHE A 241 -10.72 -2.30 4.40
CA PHE A 241 -10.01 -3.12 5.36
C PHE A 241 -10.71 -4.46 5.53
N GLU A 242 -9.91 -5.51 5.62
CA GLU A 242 -10.34 -6.87 5.93
C GLU A 242 -9.43 -7.45 7.01
N LEU A 243 -10.02 -7.86 8.12
CA LEU A 243 -9.24 -8.43 9.23
C LEU A 243 -8.74 -9.83 8.89
N THR A 244 -7.52 -10.16 9.35
CA THR A 244 -7.00 -11.52 9.25
C THR A 244 -7.81 -12.44 10.17
N LYS A 245 -8.41 -13.49 9.60
CA LYS A 245 -9.12 -14.49 10.40
C LYS A 245 -8.14 -15.22 11.34
N PRO A 246 -8.56 -15.58 12.56
CA PRO A 246 -7.73 -16.39 13.45
C PRO A 246 -7.36 -17.70 12.75
N LYS A 247 -6.09 -18.08 12.72
CA LYS A 247 -5.70 -19.41 12.23
C LYS A 247 -6.30 -20.47 13.15
N THR A 248 -7.27 -21.25 12.65
CA THR A 248 -7.79 -22.42 13.36
C THR A 248 -6.76 -23.55 13.25
N LYS A 249 -6.69 -24.40 14.29
CA LYS A 249 -5.86 -25.62 14.23
C LYS A 249 -6.36 -26.52 13.10
N LYS A 250 -5.43 -27.20 12.41
CA LYS A 250 -5.72 -28.15 11.32
C LYS A 250 -6.79 -29.15 11.79
N GLY A 251 -7.93 -29.21 11.11
CA GLY A 251 -9.05 -30.11 11.43
C GLY A 251 -10.31 -29.45 12.02
N TYR A 252 -10.26 -28.15 12.36
CA TYR A 252 -11.43 -27.39 12.78
C TYR A 252 -11.97 -26.53 11.64
N VAL A 253 -13.31 -26.45 11.50
CA VAL A 253 -13.97 -25.59 10.50
C VAL A 253 -13.50 -24.15 10.71
N GLU A 254 -12.97 -23.52 9.66
CA GLU A 254 -12.69 -22.09 9.67
C GLU A 254 -14.00 -21.36 9.95
N SER A 255 -14.07 -20.64 11.08
CA SER A 255 -15.20 -19.74 11.29
C SER A 255 -15.14 -18.66 10.21
N LEU A 256 -16.17 -18.62 9.36
CA LEU A 256 -16.27 -17.65 8.29
C LEU A 256 -16.40 -16.21 8.84
N THR A 257 -16.78 -16.08 10.09
CA THR A 257 -17.09 -14.83 10.79
C THR A 257 -16.02 -14.54 11.84
N ILE A 258 -15.57 -13.29 11.91
CA ILE A 258 -14.91 -12.79 13.12
C ILE A 258 -16.02 -12.70 14.16
N VAL A 259 -16.17 -13.77 14.93
CA VAL A 259 -17.26 -13.92 15.91
C VAL A 259 -17.24 -12.72 16.86
N GLY A 260 -18.37 -12.01 16.97
CA GLY A 260 -18.59 -10.97 17.97
C GLY A 260 -18.25 -9.53 17.57
N LEU A 261 -18.13 -9.22 16.27
CA LEU A 261 -18.17 -7.82 15.82
C LEU A 261 -19.55 -7.22 16.15
N PRO A 262 -19.63 -5.93 16.53
CA PRO A 262 -20.91 -5.24 16.72
C PRO A 262 -21.77 -5.30 15.45
N ASP A 263 -23.01 -5.77 15.59
CA ASP A 263 -23.93 -5.96 14.45
C ASP A 263 -24.75 -4.70 14.12
N ASN A 264 -24.88 -3.78 15.09
CA ASN A 264 -25.61 -2.52 14.96
C ASN A 264 -24.96 -1.38 15.78
N VAL A 265 -25.49 -0.17 15.62
CA VAL A 265 -24.98 1.05 16.26
C VAL A 265 -25.07 0.98 17.79
N ALA A 266 -26.14 0.39 18.34
CA ALA A 266 -26.30 0.23 19.78
C ALA A 266 -25.24 -0.71 20.39
N GLU A 267 -24.92 -1.81 19.71
CA GLU A 267 -23.82 -2.70 20.07
C GLU A 267 -22.45 -2.02 19.93
N LEU A 268 -22.28 -1.22 18.88
CA LEU A 268 -21.04 -0.48 18.66
C LEU A 268 -20.81 0.53 19.79
N ARG A 269 -21.85 1.27 20.20
CA ARG A 269 -21.83 2.18 21.36
C ARG A 269 -21.50 1.43 22.65
N ARG A 270 -22.14 0.27 22.91
CA ARG A 270 -21.84 -0.58 24.08
C ARG A 270 -20.42 -1.15 24.07
N ALA A 271 -19.84 -1.36 22.89
CA ALA A 271 -18.51 -1.89 22.71
C ALA A 271 -17.40 -0.83 22.76
N LYS A 272 -17.70 0.47 22.91
CA LYS A 272 -16.74 1.57 22.81
C LYS A 272 -15.43 1.28 23.57
N ASN A 273 -14.30 1.54 22.92
CA ASN A 273 -12.94 1.29 23.40
C ASN A 273 -12.55 -0.18 23.65
N SER A 274 -13.41 -1.15 23.32
CA SER A 274 -13.05 -2.57 23.34
C SER A 274 -12.33 -3.01 22.05
N LEU A 275 -11.68 -4.18 22.07
CA LEU A 275 -11.03 -4.74 20.88
C LEU A 275 -12.01 -4.89 19.71
N ARG A 276 -13.19 -5.46 19.96
CA ARG A 276 -14.23 -5.65 18.93
C ARG A 276 -14.76 -4.34 18.35
N TYR A 277 -14.72 -3.25 19.13
CA TYR A 277 -15.07 -1.92 18.64
C TYR A 277 -14.05 -1.46 17.60
N TYR A 278 -12.75 -1.51 17.88
CA TYR A 278 -11.76 -1.13 16.87
C TYR A 278 -11.72 -2.09 15.68
N GLN A 279 -11.94 -3.39 15.89
CA GLN A 279 -12.05 -4.36 14.81
C GLN A 279 -13.23 -4.06 13.87
N TYR A 280 -14.35 -3.51 14.38
CA TYR A 280 -15.45 -3.04 13.54
C TYR A 280 -14.98 -1.96 12.55
N PHE A 281 -14.17 -1.01 13.02
CA PHE A 281 -13.67 0.06 12.17
C PHE A 281 -12.72 -0.47 11.10
N PHE A 282 -11.86 -1.44 11.41
CA PHE A 282 -10.89 -2.01 10.47
C PHE A 282 -11.40 -3.26 9.73
N ASN A 283 -12.71 -3.35 9.50
CA ASN A 283 -13.34 -4.42 8.71
C ASN A 283 -14.41 -3.88 7.76
N LYS A 284 -14.14 -2.70 7.19
CA LYS A 284 -15.08 -1.94 6.36
C LYS A 284 -14.37 -1.19 5.23
N ARG A 285 -15.17 -0.76 4.27
CA ARG A 285 -14.79 0.22 3.25
C ARG A 285 -15.02 1.63 3.81
N TYR A 286 -14.15 2.58 3.50
CA TYR A 286 -14.29 4.00 3.78
C TYR A 286 -13.99 4.81 2.55
N ASP A 287 -14.73 5.89 2.38
CA ASP A 287 -14.25 7.00 1.56
C ASP A 287 -13.18 7.74 2.35
N TYR A 288 -12.14 8.24 1.68
CA TYR A 288 -11.07 8.94 2.34
C TYR A 288 -10.78 10.31 1.76
N THR A 289 -10.29 11.20 2.61
CA THR A 289 -9.76 12.52 2.25
C THR A 289 -8.42 12.70 2.94
N ILE A 290 -7.49 13.36 2.26
CA ILE A 290 -6.15 13.65 2.76
C ILE A 290 -6.01 15.15 2.91
N GLU A 291 -5.65 15.58 4.11
CA GLU A 291 -5.40 16.97 4.45
C GLU A 291 -3.99 17.06 5.05
N GLN A 292 -3.00 17.41 4.22
CA GLN A 292 -1.59 17.45 4.62
C GLN A 292 -1.11 16.07 5.14
N LYS A 293 -0.82 15.96 6.45
CA LYS A 293 -0.38 14.73 7.13
C LYS A 293 -1.48 14.04 7.93
N ASP A 294 -2.71 14.47 7.73
CA ASP A 294 -3.88 13.89 8.36
C ASP A 294 -4.74 13.17 7.30
N LEU A 295 -5.21 11.98 7.65
CA LEU A 295 -6.05 11.13 6.81
C LEU A 295 -7.40 10.95 7.51
N LEU A 296 -8.47 11.33 6.82
CA LEU A 296 -9.82 11.23 7.31
C LEU A 296 -10.55 10.13 6.53
N LEU A 297 -11.01 9.11 7.25
CA LEU A 297 -11.81 8.01 6.71
C LEU A 297 -13.25 8.18 7.20
N SER A 298 -14.22 8.05 6.30
CA SER A 298 -15.65 8.16 6.67
C SER A 298 -16.55 7.23 5.86
N ILE A 299 -17.61 6.77 6.51
CA ILE A 299 -18.76 6.12 5.88
C ILE A 299 -20.05 6.52 6.58
N LYS A 300 -21.16 6.38 5.86
CA LYS A 300 -22.49 6.37 6.46
C LYS A 300 -22.94 4.93 6.68
N ILE A 301 -23.50 4.67 7.86
CA ILE A 301 -24.20 3.42 8.19
C ILE A 301 -25.62 3.75 8.62
N ASN A 302 -26.57 2.89 8.30
CA ASN A 302 -27.94 3.03 8.75
C ASN A 302 -28.14 2.25 10.07
N GLU A 303 -28.95 2.77 10.99
CA GLU A 303 -29.26 2.15 12.29
C GLU A 303 -29.75 0.70 12.17
N ASN A 304 -30.49 0.40 11.09
CA ASN A 304 -31.20 -0.86 10.88
C ASN A 304 -30.55 -1.78 9.84
N MET A 305 -29.39 -1.44 9.28
CA MET A 305 -28.71 -2.33 8.34
C MET A 305 -27.79 -3.31 9.10
N PRO A 306 -27.98 -4.64 8.94
CA PRO A 306 -26.99 -5.59 9.41
C PRO A 306 -25.66 -5.32 8.71
N VAL A 307 -24.55 -5.48 9.43
CA VAL A 307 -23.21 -5.51 8.82
C VAL A 307 -23.09 -6.81 8.02
N ILE A 308 -23.63 -6.82 6.79
CA ILE A 308 -23.60 -8.00 5.94
C ILE A 308 -22.14 -8.24 5.53
N ALA A 309 -21.57 -9.37 5.95
CA ALA A 309 -20.34 -9.88 5.35
C ALA A 309 -20.57 -10.07 3.83
N PRO A 310 -19.63 -9.68 2.96
CA PRO A 310 -19.83 -9.78 1.53
C PRO A 310 -20.23 -11.20 1.13
N ALA A 311 -21.19 -11.31 0.20
CA ALA A 311 -21.62 -12.59 -0.33
C ALA A 311 -20.38 -13.36 -0.85
N PRO A 312 -20.24 -14.66 -0.55
CA PRO A 312 -19.13 -15.45 -1.07
C PRO A 312 -19.14 -15.37 -2.60
N SER A 313 -17.98 -15.04 -3.19
CA SER A 313 -17.82 -15.04 -4.65
C SER A 313 -18.24 -16.40 -5.17
N ARG A 314 -19.26 -16.45 -6.03
CA ARG A 314 -19.60 -17.69 -6.75
C ARG A 314 -18.36 -18.13 -7.51
N LYS A 315 -17.76 -19.25 -7.08
CA LYS A 315 -16.84 -19.99 -7.94
C LYS A 315 -17.68 -20.45 -9.13
N ASN A 316 -17.45 -19.83 -10.30
CA ASN A 316 -17.91 -20.42 -11.55
C ASN A 316 -17.20 -21.78 -11.67
N LYS A 317 -18.01 -22.83 -11.70
CA LYS A 317 -17.58 -24.17 -12.10
C LYS A 317 -17.23 -24.17 -13.57
#